data_AF-A0AB74US95-F1
#
_entry.id   AF-A0AB74US95-F1
#
_cell.length_a   1.000
_cell.length_b   1.000
_cell.length_c   1.000
_cell.angle_alpha   90.00
_cell.angle_beta   90.00
_cell.angle_gamma   90.00
#
_symmetry.space_group_name_H-M   'P 1'
#
loop_
_entity.id
_entity.type
_entity.pdbx_description
1 polymer ?
#
loop_
_entity_poly.entity_id
_entity_poly.type
_entity_poly.pdbx_seq_one_letter_code
_entity_poly.pdbx_strand_id
1 'polypeptide(L)' 'MSTRSETVLDVVLDDATLGPAVAIGSLRCERHGASEAISFAYHRDYLERRRSVAIAPDLPLVAGPS' A
#
# COMPACT_ATOMS: atom_id res chain seq x y z
N MET A 1 6.76 26.87 12.47
CA MET A 1 6.94 26.14 11.20
C MET A 1 6.48 24.72 11.42
N SER A 2 5.34 24.29 10.84
CA SER A 2 4.95 22.89 10.85
C SER A 2 5.80 22.13 9.84
N THR A 3 6.65 21.23 10.31
CA THR A 3 7.38 20.29 9.45
C THR A 3 6.37 19.29 8.90
N ARG A 4 6.04 19.40 7.60
CA ARG A 4 5.34 18.35 6.87
C ARG A 4 6.40 17.38 6.36
N SER A 5 6.29 16.10 6.70
CA SER A 5 7.12 15.04 6.13
C SER A 5 6.22 13.91 5.63
N GLU A 6 6.51 13.43 4.44
CA GLU A 6 5.87 12.25 3.84
C GLU A 6 6.93 11.17 3.67
N THR A 7 6.59 9.94 4.01
CA THR A 7 7.41 8.75 3.72
C THR A 7 6.54 7.74 2.99
N VAL A 8 7.04 7.23 1.87
CA VAL A 8 6.36 6.22 1.05
C VAL A 8 7.18 4.94 1.08
N LEU A 9 6.54 3.83 1.42
CA LEU A 9 7.11 2.49 1.44
C LEU A 9 6.39 1.63 0.41
N ASP A 10 7.14 1.04 -0.52
CA ASP A 10 6.57 0.08 -1.45
C ASP A 10 6.37 -1.28 -0.77
N VAL A 11 5.20 -1.86 -0.99
CA VAL A 11 4.81 -3.16 -0.43
C VAL A 11 4.89 -4.20 -1.54
N VAL A 12 5.64 -5.27 -1.26
CA VAL A 12 5.90 -6.36 -2.18
C VAL A 12 5.45 -7.67 -1.54
N LEU A 13 4.68 -8.46 -2.29
CA LEU A 13 4.33 -9.82 -1.94
C LEU A 13 5.44 -10.75 -2.45
N ASP A 14 6.21 -11.27 -1.51
CA ASP A 14 7.29 -12.23 -1.75
C ASP A 14 6.93 -13.55 -1.08
N ASP A 15 6.08 -14.33 -1.76
CA ASP A 15 5.74 -15.70 -1.37
C ASP A 15 6.29 -16.64 -2.44
N ALA A 16 7.20 -17.53 -2.02
CA ALA A 16 7.86 -18.50 -2.89
C ALA A 16 6.86 -19.43 -3.64
N THR A 17 5.62 -19.54 -3.16
CA THR A 17 4.54 -20.32 -3.80
C THR A 17 3.76 -19.53 -4.86
N LEU A 18 3.88 -18.21 -4.88
CA LEU A 18 3.13 -17.30 -5.77
C LEU A 18 3.91 -16.89 -7.03
N GLY A 19 5.18 -17.27 -7.13
CA GLY A 19 6.04 -16.98 -8.27
C GLY A 19 6.97 -15.77 -8.00
N PRO A 20 7.28 -14.94 -9.01
CA PRO A 20 8.16 -13.80 -8.83
C PRO A 20 7.53 -12.78 -7.88
N ALA A 21 8.35 -12.08 -7.10
CA ALA A 21 7.92 -11.02 -6.20
C ALA A 21 7.03 -10.00 -6.91
N VAL A 22 5.91 -9.65 -6.28
CA VAL A 22 4.87 -8.80 -6.87
C VAL A 22 4.74 -7.52 -6.08
N ALA A 23 4.95 -6.36 -6.71
CA ALA A 23 4.54 -5.09 -6.12
C ALA A 23 3.00 -5.03 -6.02
N ILE A 24 2.49 -4.79 -4.81
CA ILE A 24 1.04 -4.86 -4.54
C ILE A 24 0.43 -3.52 -4.19
N GLY A 25 1.23 -2.58 -3.67
CA GLY A 25 0.73 -1.31 -3.16
C GLY A 25 1.83 -0.47 -2.52
N SER A 26 1.44 0.67 -1.97
CA SER A 26 2.34 1.55 -1.22
C SER A 26 1.69 1.98 0.08
N LEU A 27 2.49 2.01 1.15
CA LEU A 27 2.13 2.55 2.46
C LEU A 27 2.69 3.97 2.57
N ARG A 28 1.83 4.93 2.86
CA ARG A 28 2.19 6.33 3.05
C ARG A 28 2.02 6.72 4.51
N CYS A 29 3.08 7.30 5.07
CA CYS A 29 3.06 7.93 6.38
C CYS A 29 3.17 9.44 6.17
N GLU A 30 2.10 10.16 6.52
CA GLU A 30 2.07 11.62 6.51
C GLU A 30 2.16 12.14 7.95
N ARG A 31 3.17 12.96 8.22
CA ARG A 31 3.34 13.62 9.52
C ARG A 31 3.15 15.12 9.41
N HIS A 32 2.28 15.63 10.27
CA HIS A 32 1.90 17.03 10.38
C HIS A 32 1.93 17.47 11.85
N GLY A 33 3.05 18.04 12.28
CA GLY A 33 3.23 18.44 13.68
C GLY A 33 3.19 17.23 14.62
N ALA A 34 2.20 17.18 15.52
CA ALA A 34 1.97 16.05 16.42
C ALA A 34 1.02 14.98 15.83
N SER A 35 0.48 15.20 14.63
CA SER A 35 -0.42 14.26 13.95
C SER A 35 0.34 13.37 12.98
N GLU A 36 0.00 12.08 12.97
CA GLU A 36 0.52 11.08 12.04
C GLU A 36 -0.66 10.32 11.44
N ALA A 37 -0.70 10.26 10.10
CA ALA A 37 -1.68 9.50 9.35
C ALA A 37 -0.95 8.43 8.52
N ILE A 38 -1.40 7.19 8.65
CA ILE A 38 -0.90 6.06 7.86
C ILE A 38 -2.01 5.64 6.91
N SER A 39 -1.69 5.55 5.62
CA SER A 39 -2.60 5.07 4.59
C SER A 39 -1.92 4.01 3.74
N PHE A 40 -2.72 3.10 3.20
CA PHE A 40 -2.27 2.07 2.27
C PHE A 40 -3.17 2.08 1.05
N ALA A 41 -2.56 1.96 -0.13
CA ALA A 41 -3.28 1.84 -1.39
C ALA A 41 -2.69 0.72 -2.24
N TYR A 42 -3.56 -0.16 -2.75
CA TYR A 42 -3.17 -1.16 -3.73
C TYR A 42 -2.82 -0.51 -5.07
N HIS A 43 -1.81 -1.04 -5.75
CA HIS A 43 -1.48 -0.64 -7.11
C HIS A 43 -2.55 -1.14 -8.08
N ARG A 44 -2.85 -0.33 -9.09
CA ARG A 44 -3.85 -0.69 -10.11
C ARG A 44 -3.49 -1.99 -10.83
N ASP A 45 -2.24 -2.14 -11.23
CA ASP A 45 -1.73 -3.34 -11.89
C ASP A 45 -1.87 -4.59 -11.01
N TYR A 46 -1.84 -4.43 -9.68
CA TYR A 46 -2.13 -5.52 -8.76
C TYR A 46 -3.61 -5.83 -8.71
N LEU A 47 -4.50 -4.82 -8.64
CA LEU A 47 -5.95 -5.02 -8.64
C LEU A 47 -6.48 -5.68 -9.92
N GLU A 48 -5.84 -5.43 -11.07
CA GLU A 48 -6.25 -5.99 -12.36
C GLU A 48 -5.84 -7.48 -12.54
N ARG A 49 -5.02 -8.05 -11.64
CA ARG A 49 -4.63 -9.47 -11.72
C ARG A 49 -5.78 -10.38 -11.32
N ARG A 50 -5.92 -11.50 -12.05
CA ARG A 50 -6.96 -12.52 -11.79
C ARG A 50 -6.87 -13.23 -10.43
N ARG A 51 -5.71 -13.17 -9.76
CA ARG A 51 -5.43 -13.90 -8.51
C ARG A 51 -4.92 -12.99 -7.40
N SER A 52 -5.39 -11.75 -7.36
CA SER A 52 -5.02 -10.81 -6.30
C SER A 52 -5.63 -11.22 -4.97
N VAL A 53 -4.88 -10.99 -3.90
CA VAL A 53 -5.29 -11.36 -2.54
C VAL A 53 -5.15 -10.12 -1.67
N ALA A 54 -6.16 -9.87 -0.84
CA ALA A 54 -6.08 -8.79 0.14
C ALA A 54 -5.00 -9.11 1.18
N ILE A 55 -4.17 -8.13 1.53
CA ILE A 55 -3.12 -8.32 2.55
C ILE A 55 -3.70 -8.48 3.96
N ALA A 56 -4.89 -7.92 4.17
CA ALA A 56 -5.63 -8.03 5.42
C ALA A 56 -7.14 -7.93 5.13
N PRO A 57 -8.00 -8.59 5.95
CA PRO A 57 -9.45 -8.59 5.72
C PRO A 57 -10.10 -7.20 5.76
N ASP A 58 -9.51 -6.28 6.51
CA ASP A 58 -9.93 -4.89 6.69
C ASP A 58 -9.40 -3.94 5.59
N LEU A 59 -8.53 -4.45 4.70
CA LEU A 59 -7.99 -3.73 3.55
C LEU A 59 -8.51 -4.38 2.26
N PRO A 60 -9.78 -4.16 1.88
CA PRO A 60 -10.36 -4.76 0.69
C PRO A 60 -9.61 -4.33 -0.58
N LEU A 61 -9.62 -5.19 -1.60
CA LEU A 61 -9.01 -4.95 -2.92
C LEU A 61 -9.80 -3.89 -3.71
N VAL A 62 -9.72 -2.65 -3.26
CA VAL A 62 -10.29 -1.47 -3.90
C VAL A 62 -9.17 -0.49 -4.22
N ALA A 63 -9.35 0.25 -5.33
CA ALA A 63 -8.46 1.34 -5.66
C ALA A 63 -8.54 2.41 -4.57
N GLY A 64 -7.38 2.79 -4.02
CA GLY A 64 -7.30 3.94 -3.13
C GLY A 64 -7.65 5.24 -3.87
N PRO A 65 -7.94 6.33 -3.15
CA PRO A 65 -8.09 7.64 -3.77
C PRO A 65 -6.83 7.98 -4.58
N SER A 66 -7.03 8.38 -5.83
CA SER A 66 -5.97 8.75 -6.78
C SER A 66 -5.36 10.11 -6.49
#